data_AF-A0A969U7X9-F1
#
_entry.id   AF-A0A969U7X9-F1
#
_cell.length_a   1.000
_cell.length_b   1.000
_cell.length_c   1.000
_cell.angle_alpha   90.00
_cell.angle_beta   90.00
_cell.angle_gamma   90.00
#
_symmetry.space_group_name_H-M   'P 1'
#
loop_
_entity.id
_entity.type
_entity.pdbx_description
1 polymer ?
#
loop_
_entity_poly.entity_id
_entity_poly.type
_entity_poly.pdbx_seq_one_letter_code
_entity_poly.pdbx_strand_id
1 'polypeptide(L)'
;MLTLSQPESIARSVTLPVGGVGLLRSELLLIEALDRQHPRLWLEQGRKHELIDRIAQQIRPFAEAFHPRPVFYRSLDLRSHEFSTLAGQSPERYPMLGLRGTLSYQRTPASV
;
A
#
# COMPACT_ATOMS: atom_id res chain seq x y z
N MET A 1 -15.60 -1.81 -13.57
CA MET A 1 -14.73 -2.03 -12.39
C MET A 1 -14.53 -0.70 -11.66
N LEU A 2 -14.10 -0.72 -10.40
CA LEU A 2 -13.87 0.50 -9.58
C LEU A 2 -12.41 0.68 -9.18
N THR A 3 -12.03 1.92 -8.88
CA THR A 3 -10.76 2.25 -8.21
C THR A 3 -11.06 2.59 -6.75
N LEU A 4 -10.39 1.91 -5.81
CA LEU A 4 -10.56 2.11 -4.38
C LEU A 4 -9.22 2.35 -3.68
N SER A 5 -9.26 3.01 -2.53
CA SER A 5 -8.07 3.30 -1.72
C SER A 5 -8.36 3.38 -0.23
N GLN A 6 -9.63 3.37 0.18
CA GLN A 6 -10.11 3.64 1.53
C GLN A 6 -11.18 2.60 1.93
N PRO A 7 -11.10 1.99 3.13
CA PRO A 7 -12.06 0.99 3.58
C PRO A 7 -13.51 1.51 3.66
N GLU A 8 -13.71 2.78 3.99
CA GLU A 8 -15.02 3.42 4.11
C GLU A 8 -15.80 3.40 2.79
N SER A 9 -15.08 3.37 1.67
CA SER A 9 -15.68 3.31 0.34
C SER A 9 -16.27 1.93 0.01
N ILE A 10 -15.92 0.87 0.76
CA ILE A 10 -16.36 -0.51 0.49
C ILE A 10 -17.89 -0.62 0.58
N ALA A 11 -18.49 -0.15 1.67
CA ALA A 11 -19.93 -0.31 1.95
C ALA A 11 -20.80 0.29 0.84
N ARG A 12 -20.41 1.46 0.31
CA ARG A 12 -21.10 2.11 -0.82
C ARG A 12 -20.82 1.40 -2.14
N SER A 13 -19.62 0.86 -2.32
CA SER A 13 -19.16 0.33 -3.62
C SER A 13 -19.72 -1.05 -3.93
N VAL A 14 -19.97 -1.87 -2.90
CA VAL A 14 -20.47 -3.25 -3.06
C VAL A 14 -21.86 -3.30 -3.69
N THR A 15 -22.71 -2.31 -3.41
CA THR A 15 -24.10 -2.23 -3.88
C THR A 15 -24.22 -1.79 -5.33
N LEU A 16 -23.14 -1.24 -5.92
CA LEU A 16 -23.13 -0.79 -7.30
C LEU A 16 -23.04 -1.99 -8.27
N PRO A 17 -23.62 -1.89 -9.48
CA PRO A 17 -23.54 -2.93 -10.50
C PRO A 17 -22.15 -2.97 -11.14
N VAL A 18 -21.13 -3.36 -10.37
CA VAL A 18 -19.73 -3.38 -10.78
C VAL A 18 -19.15 -4.78 -10.69
N GLY A 19 -18.34 -5.14 -11.69
CA GLY A 19 -17.66 -6.43 -11.79
C GLY A 19 -16.41 -6.59 -10.90
N GLY A 20 -16.22 -5.76 -9.87
CA GLY A 20 -15.06 -5.83 -8.96
C GLY A 20 -14.20 -4.56 -8.93
N VAL A 21 -13.03 -4.66 -8.31
CA VAL A 21 -12.07 -3.56 -8.11
C VAL A 21 -10.96 -3.70 -9.14
N GLY A 22 -10.89 -2.76 -10.07
CA GLY A 22 -9.88 -2.70 -11.14
C GLY A 22 -8.54 -2.13 -10.67
N LEU A 23 -8.56 -1.37 -9.56
CA LEU A 23 -7.35 -0.84 -8.95
C LEU A 23 -7.59 -0.56 -7.45
N LEU A 24 -6.96 -1.35 -6.59
CA LEU A 24 -6.83 -1.06 -5.17
C LEU A 24 -5.46 -0.42 -4.94
N ARG A 25 -5.45 0.88 -4.67
CA ARG A 25 -4.23 1.63 -4.37
C ARG A 25 -3.82 1.40 -2.92
N SER A 26 -2.61 0.90 -2.72
CA SER A 26 -2.11 0.50 -1.42
C SER A 26 -1.50 1.62 -0.59
N GLU A 27 -1.22 2.79 -1.17
CA GLU A 27 -0.46 3.85 -0.50
C GLU A 27 -1.06 4.25 0.86
N LEU A 28 -2.37 4.52 0.93
CA LEU A 28 -3.03 4.90 2.18
C LEU A 28 -3.07 3.73 3.18
N LEU A 29 -3.43 2.54 2.71
CA LEU A 29 -3.50 1.31 3.52
C LEU A 29 -2.15 0.97 4.17
N LEU A 30 -1.08 1.10 3.40
CA LEU A 30 0.27 0.76 3.85
C LEU A 30 0.86 1.82 4.77
N ILE A 31 0.58 3.11 4.56
CA ILE A 31 0.99 4.16 5.50
C ILE A 31 0.42 3.89 6.90
N GLU A 32 -0.85 3.45 6.97
CA GLU A 32 -1.50 3.10 8.22
C GLU A 32 -0.93 1.79 8.82
N ALA A 33 -0.75 0.75 8.00
CA ALA A 33 -0.16 -0.51 8.45
C ALA A 33 1.27 -0.35 8.98
N LEU A 34 2.05 0.55 8.38
CA LEU A 34 3.45 0.84 8.74
C LEU A 34 3.59 1.71 10.00
N ASP A 35 2.48 2.18 10.60
CA ASP A 35 2.47 3.10 11.74
C ASP A 35 3.37 4.32 11.53
N ARG A 36 3.36 4.86 10.31
CA ARG A 36 4.31 5.90 9.93
C ARG A 36 5.76 5.57 10.32
N GLN A 37 6.21 4.35 10.04
CA GLN A 37 7.62 3.95 10.09
C GLN A 37 8.08 3.40 8.75
N HIS A 38 9.38 3.50 8.48
CA HIS A 38 9.94 2.93 7.26
C HIS A 38 9.95 1.38 7.36
N PRO A 39 9.52 0.61 6.33
CA PRO A 39 9.46 -0.86 6.35
C PRO A 39 10.76 -1.53 6.80
N ARG A 40 11.90 -0.95 6.42
CA ARG A 40 13.23 -1.40 6.87
C ARG A 40 13.37 -1.50 8.39
N LEU A 41 12.81 -0.55 9.15
CA LEU A 41 12.89 -0.57 10.62
C LEU A 41 12.15 -1.78 11.21
N TRP A 42 11.01 -2.14 10.62
CA TRP A 42 10.26 -3.34 11.02
C TRP A 42 11.09 -4.61 10.80
N LEU A 43 11.84 -4.67 9.71
CA LEU A 43 12.71 -5.81 9.40
C LEU A 43 13.93 -5.87 10.32
N GLU A 44 14.59 -4.73 10.57
CA GLU A 44 15.72 -4.61 11.50
C GLU A 44 15.33 -4.99 12.93
N GLN A 45 14.09 -4.69 13.35
CA GLN A 45 13.53 -5.07 14.64
C GLN A 45 13.03 -6.53 14.70
N GLY A 46 13.12 -7.30 13.61
CA GLY A 46 12.62 -8.67 13.54
C GLY A 46 11.09 -8.80 13.50
N ARG A 47 10.36 -7.69 13.30
CA ARG A 47 8.89 -7.60 13.31
C ARG A 47 8.24 -7.87 11.95
N LYS A 48 8.89 -8.69 11.11
CA LYS A 48 8.42 -9.00 9.75
C LYS A 48 7.01 -9.61 9.73
N HIS A 49 6.74 -10.59 10.60
CA HIS A 49 5.44 -11.25 10.65
C HIS A 49 4.32 -10.29 11.07
N GLU A 50 4.59 -9.46 12.08
CA GLU A 50 3.66 -8.41 12.52
C GLU A 50 3.32 -7.45 11.37
N LEU A 51 4.33 -7.04 10.59
CA LEU A 51 4.09 -6.18 9.43
C LEU A 51 3.22 -6.86 8.37
N ILE A 52 3.48 -8.14 8.06
CA ILE A 52 2.65 -8.91 7.10
C ILE A 52 1.20 -8.99 7.58
N ASP A 53 0.98 -9.28 8.87
CA ASP A 53 -0.35 -9.39 9.45
C ASP A 53 -1.10 -8.06 9.38
N ARG A 54 -0.42 -6.94 9.69
CA ARG A 54 -0.99 -5.59 9.58
C ARG A 54 -1.39 -5.25 8.15
N ILE A 55 -0.54 -5.56 7.16
CA ILE A 55 -0.86 -5.34 5.74
C ILE A 55 -2.06 -6.21 5.32
N ALA A 56 -2.09 -7.47 5.73
CA ALA A 56 -3.19 -8.38 5.43
C ALA A 56 -4.52 -7.89 6.04
N GLN A 57 -4.50 -7.35 7.26
CA GLN A 57 -5.68 -6.76 7.91
C GLN A 57 -6.26 -5.59 7.11
N GLN A 58 -5.42 -4.80 6.45
CA GLN A 58 -5.87 -3.67 5.62
C GLN A 58 -6.48 -4.11 4.28
N ILE A 59 -5.96 -5.19 3.68
CA ILE A 59 -6.40 -5.66 2.35
C ILE A 59 -7.61 -6.61 2.45
N ARG A 60 -7.70 -7.42 3.50
CA ARG A 60 -8.72 -8.46 3.70
C ARG A 60 -10.16 -7.96 3.52
N PRO A 61 -10.58 -6.80 4.07
CA PRO A 61 -11.96 -6.31 3.91
C PRO A 61 -12.36 -6.11 2.44
N PHE A 62 -11.42 -5.69 1.58
CA PHE A 62 -11.69 -5.54 0.14
C PHE A 62 -11.87 -6.91 -0.54
N ALA A 63 -11.02 -7.88 -0.22
CA ALA A 63 -11.11 -9.22 -0.80
C ALA A 63 -12.44 -9.89 -0.41
N GLU A 64 -12.83 -9.80 0.86
CA GLU A 64 -14.06 -10.39 1.39
C GLU A 64 -15.31 -9.71 0.81
N ALA A 65 -15.34 -8.37 0.77
CA ALA A 65 -16.50 -7.62 0.31
C ALA A 65 -16.80 -7.76 -1.19
N PHE A 66 -15.76 -7.97 -2.00
CA PHE A 66 -15.91 -8.10 -3.44
C PHE A 66 -16.02 -9.54 -3.94
N HIS A 67 -15.70 -10.56 -3.12
CA HIS A 67 -15.81 -11.97 -3.51
C HIS A 67 -17.19 -12.31 -4.10
N PRO A 68 -17.27 -13.04 -5.24
CA PRO A 68 -16.20 -13.66 -6.02
C PRO A 68 -15.59 -12.75 -7.11
N ARG A 69 -15.93 -11.45 -7.12
CA ARG A 69 -15.44 -10.49 -8.11
C ARG A 69 -13.95 -10.19 -7.87
N PRO A 70 -13.15 -10.00 -8.93
CA PRO A 70 -11.71 -9.75 -8.81
C PRO A 70 -11.39 -8.43 -8.11
N VAL A 71 -10.25 -8.41 -7.42
CA VAL A 71 -9.63 -7.22 -6.82
C VAL A 71 -8.19 -7.13 -7.28
N PHE A 72 -7.88 -6.13 -8.09
CA PHE A 72 -6.52 -5.88 -8.59
C PHE A 72 -5.77 -4.95 -7.66
N TYR A 73 -4.84 -5.49 -6.88
CA TYR A 73 -4.01 -4.75 -5.94
C TYR A 73 -2.78 -4.16 -6.62
N ARG A 74 -2.53 -2.85 -6.43
CA ARG A 74 -1.29 -2.20 -6.81
C ARG A 74 -0.39 -2.06 -5.59
N SER A 75 0.81 -2.64 -5.66
CA SER A 75 1.85 -2.51 -4.65
C SER A 75 2.27 -1.05 -4.43
N LEU A 76 2.94 -0.76 -3.31
CA LEU A 76 3.36 0.57 -2.89
C LEU A 76 4.06 1.35 -4.02
N ASP A 77 3.57 2.55 -4.32
CA ASP A 77 4.15 3.48 -5.29
C ASP A 77 4.36 4.86 -4.65
N LEU A 78 4.92 4.87 -3.44
CA LEU A 78 5.25 6.10 -2.72
C LEU A 78 6.48 6.79 -3.29
N ARG A 79 6.46 8.10 -3.20
CA ARG A 79 7.53 9.02 -3.58
C ARG A 79 8.37 9.34 -2.35
N SER A 80 9.62 9.70 -2.57
CA SER A 80 10.57 10.06 -1.51
C SER A 80 10.04 11.10 -0.52
N HIS A 81 9.27 12.09 -0.98
CA HIS A 81 8.66 13.10 -0.09
C HIS A 81 7.48 12.55 0.73
N GLU A 82 6.78 11.51 0.27
CA GLU A 82 5.71 10.87 1.04
C GLU A 82 6.30 10.05 2.21
N PHE A 83 7.58 9.68 2.09
CA PHE A 83 8.43 9.18 3.17
C PHE A 83 9.15 10.26 3.98
N SER A 84 9.11 11.56 3.64
CA SER A 84 9.81 12.56 4.48
C SER A 84 9.18 12.72 5.89
N THR A 85 7.92 12.30 6.06
CA THR A 85 7.27 12.09 7.36
C THR A 85 7.73 10.82 8.10
N LEU A 86 8.49 9.96 7.43
CA LEU A 86 9.00 8.65 7.85
C LEU A 86 10.54 8.73 7.90
N ALA A 87 11.10 9.17 9.03
CA ALA A 87 12.51 9.52 9.22
C ALA A 87 13.53 8.79 8.30
N GLY A 88 14.41 9.57 7.63
CA GLY A 88 15.69 9.06 7.10
C GLY A 88 15.97 9.15 5.59
N GLN A 89 15.10 9.75 4.77
CA GLN A 89 15.37 9.96 3.33
C GLN A 89 15.53 11.43 2.97
N SER A 90 16.61 11.78 2.26
CA SER A 90 16.80 13.12 1.70
C SER A 90 15.84 13.34 0.52
N PRO A 91 15.21 14.53 0.40
CA PRO A 91 14.28 14.79 -0.70
C PRO A 91 14.99 14.73 -2.05
N GLU A 92 14.44 13.93 -2.98
CA GLU A 92 14.93 13.87 -4.35
C GLU A 92 14.54 15.14 -5.12
N ARG A 93 15.42 15.62 -6.01
CA ARG A 93 15.15 16.80 -6.85
C ARG A 93 13.93 16.60 -7.78
N TYR A 94 13.68 15.36 -8.23
CA TYR A 94 12.56 15.02 -9.13
C TYR A 94 11.79 13.77 -8.65
N PRO A 95 10.90 13.88 -7.66
CA PRO A 95 10.23 12.71 -7.04
C PRO A 95 9.37 11.87 -8.00
N MET A 96 8.93 12.43 -9.13
CA MET A 96 8.19 11.68 -10.15
C MET A 96 9.05 10.63 -10.86
N LEU A 97 10.34 10.91 -11.02
CA LEU A 97 11.31 10.09 -11.75
C LEU A 97 12.32 9.43 -10.80
N GLY A 98 12.05 9.48 -9.50
CA GLY A 98 12.92 8.99 -8.44
C GLY A 98 12.80 7.48 -8.20
N LEU A 99 13.36 7.04 -7.07
CA LEU A 99 13.34 5.64 -6.66
C LEU A 99 11.97 5.24 -6.09
N ARG A 100 11.05 4.82 -6.96
CA ARG A 100 9.68 4.41 -6.59
C ARG A 100 9.16 3.22 -7.39
N GLY A 101 8.03 2.67 -6.96
CA GLY A 101 7.35 1.56 -7.64
C GLY A 101 8.29 0.37 -7.89
N THR A 102 8.19 -0.22 -9.08
CA THR A 102 8.97 -1.40 -9.49
C THR A 102 10.47 -1.23 -9.29
N LEU A 103 11.02 -0.04 -9.59
CA LEU A 103 12.44 0.22 -9.46
C LEU A 103 12.91 0.12 -8.00
N SER A 104 12.08 0.55 -7.04
CA SER A 104 12.36 0.46 -5.61
C SER A 104 12.47 -1.01 -5.17
N TYR A 105 11.50 -1.86 -5.56
CA TYR A 105 11.53 -3.29 -5.24
C TYR A 105 12.75 -4.00 -5.82
N GLN A 106 13.20 -3.62 -7.01
CA GLN A 106 14.36 -4.21 -7.66
C GLN A 106 15.68 -3.79 -7.00
N ARG A 107 15.83 -2.51 -6.66
CA ARG A 107 17.06 -1.99 -6.05
C ARG A 107 17.16 -2.36 -4.59
N THR A 108 16.04 -2.33 -3.88
CA THR A 108 16.00 -2.48 -2.44
C THR A 108 14.73 -3.24 -2.03
N PRO A 109 14.73 -4.58 -2.15
CA PRO A 109 13.55 -5.41 -1.90
C PRO A 109 12.96 -5.29 -0.49
N ALA A 110 13.78 -4.83 0.46
CA ALA A 110 13.46 -4.71 1.89
C ALA A 110 13.09 -3.27 2.34
N SER A 111 13.10 -2.26 1.45
CA SER A 111 12.78 -0.88 1.80
C SER A 111 11.35 -0.46 1.47
N VAL A 112 10.49 -1.41 1.14
CA VAL A 112 9.12 -1.17 0.71
C VAL A 112 8.14 -1.95 1.56
#